data_AF-A0A1F6B997-F1
#
_entry.id   AF-A0A1F6B997-F1
#
_cell.length_a   1.000
_cell.length_b   1.000
_cell.length_c   1.000
_cell.angle_alpha   90.00
_cell.angle_beta   90.00
_cell.angle_gamma   90.00
#
_symmetry.space_group_name_H-M   'P 1'
#
loop_
_entity.id
_entity.type
_entity.pdbx_description
1 polymer ?
#
loop_
_entity_poly.entity_id
_entity_poly.type
_entity_poly.pdbx_seq_one_letter_code
_entity_poly.pdbx_strand_id
1 'polypeptide(L)'
;MRKIPTTMATQHPDNAGKPYWHNRPFISASAELHESYLCFSDLAIDEYNWDWEGKFVDEAVVDRLLHEYYRYFKKNPLGREKFLTFRFPNPRVEKQFRLARALMVAITSSQLAKSLGFREPPIFEAILPLTETAEEIIDIQEAFRLLVSIEHKLLKMNESLEHIEIIPLFEQVSTIMYSDEILAKYIDLHRKKFGKKPSYIRPYCARSDPALNSGLVPTILALKVALSKYKKLSESCGVALFPMLGTGSLPFRGGLSPANLDNALKEYSGIKTLTIQSAFRYDYPKSAVLAAVKKIKNELPKGIAPSVSEKNTREIEEVIPGFIKNYRTTVEAISGLINAVSDQVSRRR
;
A
#
# COMPACT_ATOMS: atom_id res chain seq x y z
N MET A 1 -0.22 -20.78 -1.36
CA MET A 1 0.15 -19.35 -1.16
C MET A 1 -0.63 -18.53 -2.18
N ARG A 2 -1.25 -17.41 -1.77
CA ARG A 2 -2.01 -16.54 -2.70
C ARG A 2 -1.06 -15.87 -3.69
N LYS A 3 -1.58 -15.44 -4.84
CA LYS A 3 -0.83 -14.63 -5.81
C LYS A 3 -0.51 -13.28 -5.17
N ILE A 4 0.74 -12.83 -5.25
CA ILE A 4 1.15 -11.50 -4.80
C ILE A 4 0.95 -10.50 -5.95
N PRO A 5 0.16 -9.44 -5.76
CA PRO A 5 -0.03 -8.42 -6.79
C PRO A 5 1.26 -7.61 -7.00
N THR A 6 1.57 -7.30 -8.25
CA THR A 6 2.80 -6.55 -8.59
C THR A 6 2.55 -5.06 -8.77
N THR A 7 1.32 -4.69 -9.10
CA THR A 7 0.90 -3.32 -9.34
C THR A 7 -0.32 -2.99 -8.49
N MET A 8 -0.24 -1.91 -7.72
CA MET A 8 -1.34 -1.40 -6.90
C MET A 8 -1.74 -0.01 -7.36
N ALA A 9 -2.91 0.14 -7.98
CA ALA A 9 -3.51 1.45 -8.21
C ALA A 9 -3.83 2.14 -6.87
N THR A 10 -3.63 3.46 -6.80
CA THR A 10 -3.93 4.23 -5.57
C THR A 10 -4.65 5.53 -5.92
N GLN A 11 -5.37 6.12 -4.97
CA GLN A 11 -6.15 7.33 -5.19
C GLN A 11 -5.38 8.62 -4.93
N HIS A 12 -4.05 8.63 -5.13
CA HIS A 12 -3.23 9.82 -4.96
C HIS A 12 -3.64 10.94 -5.94
N PRO A 13 -3.69 12.21 -5.51
CA PRO A 13 -4.12 13.35 -6.34
C PRO A 13 -2.97 13.93 -7.18
N ASP A 14 -2.06 13.11 -7.73
CA ASP A 14 -0.83 13.57 -8.36
C ASP A 14 -0.93 13.85 -9.87
N ASN A 15 -2.08 13.59 -10.51
CA ASN A 15 -2.25 13.79 -11.95
C ASN A 15 -2.40 15.28 -12.33
N ALA A 16 -1.76 15.68 -13.42
CA ALA A 16 -1.98 17.00 -14.03
C ALA A 16 -3.19 17.00 -14.98
N GLY A 17 -3.23 16.00 -15.87
CA GLY A 17 -4.19 15.84 -16.95
C GLY A 17 -5.47 15.13 -16.54
N LYS A 18 -6.39 15.03 -17.50
CA LYS A 18 -7.64 14.29 -17.32
C LYS A 18 -7.44 12.80 -17.55
N PRO A 19 -8.08 11.93 -16.75
CA PRO A 19 -8.17 10.50 -17.07
C PRO A 19 -8.77 10.27 -18.45
N TYR A 20 -8.34 9.22 -19.16
CA TYR A 20 -8.84 8.89 -20.50
C TYR A 20 -10.36 8.58 -20.54
N TRP A 21 -10.95 8.29 -19.38
CA TRP A 21 -12.36 7.94 -19.19
C TRP A 21 -13.17 9.08 -18.54
N HIS A 22 -12.56 10.23 -18.25
CA HIS A 22 -13.21 11.34 -17.56
C HIS A 22 -12.99 12.67 -18.29
N ASN A 23 -14.02 13.52 -18.32
CA ASN A 23 -13.96 14.85 -18.94
C ASN A 23 -13.25 15.93 -18.11
N ARG A 24 -12.78 15.63 -16.89
CA ARG A 24 -12.17 16.60 -15.96
C ARG A 24 -10.95 15.96 -15.28
N PRO A 25 -9.92 16.74 -14.89
CA PRO A 25 -8.79 16.23 -14.11
C PRO A 25 -9.14 15.82 -12.67
N PHE A 26 -10.17 16.44 -12.10
CA PHE A 26 -10.66 16.12 -10.76
C PHE A 26 -11.50 14.85 -10.79
N ILE A 27 -11.15 13.87 -9.96
CA ILE A 27 -11.88 12.61 -9.82
C ILE A 27 -12.61 12.63 -8.48
N SER A 28 -13.93 12.74 -8.52
CA SER A 28 -14.78 12.73 -7.31
C SER A 28 -14.85 11.34 -6.68
N ALA A 29 -15.17 11.28 -5.39
CA ALA A 29 -15.42 10.01 -4.67
C ALA A 29 -16.46 9.11 -5.38
N SER A 30 -17.49 9.69 -6.01
CA SER A 30 -18.48 8.94 -6.78
C SER A 30 -17.91 8.27 -8.03
N ALA A 31 -16.87 8.85 -8.64
CA ALA A 31 -16.20 8.31 -9.82
C ALA A 31 -15.14 7.25 -9.47
N GLU A 32 -14.70 7.17 -8.20
CA GLU A 32 -13.65 6.25 -7.75
C GLU A 32 -14.04 4.77 -7.88
N LEU A 33 -15.33 4.45 -7.75
CA LEU A 33 -15.82 3.09 -7.99
C LEU A 33 -15.56 2.66 -9.44
N HIS A 34 -15.99 3.48 -10.41
CA HIS A 34 -15.77 3.23 -11.82
C HIS A 34 -14.28 3.22 -12.18
N GLU A 35 -13.50 4.15 -11.61
CA GLU A 35 -12.05 4.17 -11.73
C GLU A 35 -11.41 2.85 -11.29
N SER A 36 -11.83 2.31 -10.15
CA SER A 36 -11.27 1.06 -9.62
C SER A 36 -11.52 -0.12 -10.56
N TYR A 37 -12.73 -0.20 -11.12
CA TYR A 37 -13.07 -1.17 -12.15
C TYR A 37 -12.17 -1.01 -13.40
N LEU A 38 -12.01 0.21 -13.92
CA LEU A 38 -11.18 0.48 -15.10
C LEU A 38 -9.69 0.19 -14.85
N CYS A 39 -9.20 0.36 -13.62
CA CYS A 39 -7.84 -0.06 -13.28
C CYS A 39 -7.66 -1.56 -13.46
N PHE A 40 -8.66 -2.36 -13.07
CA PHE A 40 -8.63 -3.80 -13.26
C PHE A 40 -8.87 -4.22 -14.73
N SER A 41 -9.92 -3.70 -15.35
CA SER A 41 -10.40 -4.12 -16.68
C SER A 41 -9.53 -3.59 -17.81
N ASP A 42 -9.23 -2.30 -17.77
CA ASP A 42 -8.62 -1.59 -18.88
C ASP A 42 -7.11 -1.51 -18.73
N LEU A 43 -6.62 -1.21 -17.52
CA LEU A 43 -5.19 -1.04 -17.25
C LEU A 43 -4.47 -2.33 -16.82
N ALA A 44 -5.21 -3.42 -16.64
CA ALA A 44 -4.70 -4.72 -16.21
C ALA A 44 -3.91 -4.69 -14.88
N ILE A 45 -4.19 -3.70 -14.03
CA ILE A 45 -3.62 -3.57 -12.70
C ILE A 45 -4.13 -4.73 -11.82
N ASP A 46 -3.26 -5.28 -10.99
CA ASP A 46 -3.57 -6.42 -10.12
C ASP A 46 -4.38 -6.01 -8.88
N GLU A 47 -4.06 -4.88 -8.26
CA GLU A 47 -4.60 -4.45 -6.97
C GLU A 47 -5.05 -2.99 -6.98
N TYR A 48 -6.07 -2.66 -6.20
CA TYR A 48 -6.53 -1.29 -5.99
C TYR A 48 -6.55 -0.97 -4.48
N ASN A 49 -5.90 0.11 -4.10
CA ASN A 49 -5.95 0.65 -2.75
C ASN A 49 -7.16 1.56 -2.59
N TRP A 50 -8.06 1.20 -1.68
CA TRP A 50 -9.21 1.99 -1.28
C TRP A 50 -8.92 2.73 0.03
N ASP A 51 -8.80 4.06 -0.05
CA ASP A 51 -8.35 4.90 1.04
C ASP A 51 -9.46 5.17 2.06
N TRP A 52 -9.36 4.56 3.24
CA TRP A 52 -10.24 4.81 4.38
C TRP A 52 -9.73 5.88 5.35
N GLU A 53 -8.47 6.29 5.24
CA GLU A 53 -7.80 7.21 6.17
C GLU A 53 -8.19 8.66 5.86
N GLY A 54 -7.93 9.11 4.62
CA GLY A 54 -8.00 10.54 4.29
C GLY A 54 -9.33 11.06 3.75
N LYS A 55 -10.35 10.21 3.56
CA LYS A 55 -11.53 10.53 2.73
C LYS A 55 -12.87 10.19 3.36
N PHE A 56 -13.95 10.78 2.83
CA PHE A 56 -15.32 10.31 3.07
C PHE A 56 -15.51 9.01 2.27
N VAL A 57 -15.60 7.88 2.97
CA VAL A 57 -15.50 6.56 2.36
C VAL A 57 -16.86 6.01 2.01
N ASP A 58 -16.95 5.39 0.83
CA ASP A 58 -18.09 4.55 0.48
C ASP A 58 -17.99 3.18 1.17
N GLU A 59 -18.84 2.97 2.18
CA GLU A 59 -18.93 1.71 2.93
C GLU A 59 -19.51 0.57 2.09
N ALA A 60 -20.20 0.87 0.98
CA ALA A 60 -20.80 -0.10 0.07
C ALA A 60 -19.92 -0.42 -1.16
N VAL A 61 -18.63 -0.05 -1.14
CA VAL A 61 -17.75 -0.19 -2.31
C VAL A 61 -17.72 -1.60 -2.88
N VAL A 62 -17.58 -2.63 -2.03
CA VAL A 62 -17.53 -4.03 -2.48
C VAL A 62 -18.87 -4.45 -3.08
N ASP A 63 -19.97 -4.01 -2.47
CA ASP A 63 -21.32 -4.31 -2.91
C ASP A 63 -21.58 -3.77 -4.31
N ARG A 64 -21.35 -2.46 -4.49
CA ARG A 64 -21.51 -1.81 -5.78
C ARG A 64 -20.57 -2.41 -6.83
N LEU A 65 -19.32 -2.66 -6.48
CA LEU A 65 -18.33 -3.20 -7.42
C LEU A 65 -18.70 -4.61 -7.91
N LEU A 66 -19.14 -5.49 -7.00
CA LEU A 66 -19.52 -6.85 -7.36
C LEU A 66 -20.87 -6.92 -8.09
N HIS A 67 -21.83 -6.06 -7.78
CA HIS A 67 -23.12 -6.03 -8.49
C HIS A 67 -23.02 -5.36 -9.86
N GLU A 68 -22.46 -4.15 -9.93
CA GLU A 68 -22.37 -3.39 -11.19
C GLU A 68 -21.49 -4.10 -12.22
N TYR A 69 -20.40 -4.75 -11.78
CA TYR A 69 -19.42 -5.40 -12.64
C TYR A 69 -19.35 -6.92 -12.44
N TYR A 70 -20.46 -7.55 -12.05
CA TYR A 70 -20.54 -8.97 -11.70
C TYR A 70 -19.89 -9.90 -12.74
N ARG A 71 -20.20 -9.69 -14.02
CA ARG A 71 -19.68 -10.53 -15.12
C ARG A 71 -18.16 -10.50 -15.21
N TYR A 72 -17.54 -9.36 -14.92
CA TYR A 72 -16.09 -9.23 -14.91
C TYR A 72 -15.48 -9.94 -13.71
N PHE A 73 -15.98 -9.69 -12.50
CA PHE A 73 -15.44 -10.28 -11.28
C PHE A 73 -15.72 -11.78 -11.17
N LYS A 74 -16.78 -12.30 -11.81
CA LYS A 74 -16.96 -13.75 -11.90
C LYS A 74 -15.81 -14.44 -12.64
N LYS A 75 -15.25 -13.78 -13.66
CA LYS A 75 -14.08 -14.25 -14.42
C LYS A 75 -12.75 -13.88 -13.74
N ASN A 76 -12.72 -12.75 -13.04
CA ASN A 76 -11.55 -12.22 -12.36
C ASN A 76 -11.85 -11.97 -10.86
N PRO A 77 -12.05 -13.02 -10.03
CA PRO A 77 -12.50 -12.84 -8.66
C PRO A 77 -11.59 -11.94 -7.82
N LEU A 78 -12.19 -11.03 -7.07
CA LEU A 78 -11.53 -10.36 -5.95
C LEU A 78 -11.09 -11.42 -4.92
N GLY A 79 -9.94 -11.23 -4.29
CA GLY A 79 -9.38 -12.20 -3.37
C GLY A 79 -8.47 -13.25 -4.01
N ARG A 80 -8.53 -13.40 -5.34
CA ARG A 80 -7.77 -14.43 -6.10
C ARG A 80 -6.99 -13.87 -7.29
N GLU A 81 -7.71 -13.27 -8.24
CA GLU A 81 -7.13 -12.76 -9.49
C GLU A 81 -6.81 -11.28 -9.39
N LYS A 82 -7.73 -10.55 -8.75
CA LYS A 82 -7.68 -9.12 -8.47
C LYS A 82 -7.79 -8.88 -6.98
N PHE A 83 -7.27 -7.75 -6.53
CA PHE A 83 -7.16 -7.45 -5.10
C PHE A 83 -7.71 -6.05 -4.83
N LEU A 84 -8.57 -5.95 -3.83
CA LEU A 84 -9.03 -4.68 -3.28
C LEU A 84 -8.52 -4.63 -1.85
N THR A 85 -7.75 -3.61 -1.54
CA THR A 85 -7.00 -3.51 -0.27
C THR A 85 -7.36 -2.19 0.38
N PHE A 86 -7.84 -2.23 1.61
CA PHE A 86 -8.20 -1.01 2.33
C PHE A 86 -6.97 -0.39 2.99
N ARG A 87 -6.77 0.92 2.86
CA ARG A 87 -5.86 1.68 3.73
C ARG A 87 -6.63 2.13 4.94
N PHE A 88 -6.50 1.40 6.04
CA PHE A 88 -7.23 1.67 7.27
C PHE A 88 -6.85 3.02 7.88
N PRO A 89 -7.78 3.67 8.59
CA PRO A 89 -7.44 4.81 9.43
C PRO A 89 -6.57 4.31 10.59
N ASN A 90 -5.42 4.97 10.85
CA ASN A 90 -4.61 4.65 12.02
C ASN A 90 -5.29 5.22 13.28
N PRO A 91 -5.66 4.39 14.28
CA PRO A 91 -6.40 4.82 15.47
C PRO A 91 -5.59 5.74 16.40
N ARG A 92 -4.27 5.87 16.20
CA ARG A 92 -3.41 6.81 16.92
C ARG A 92 -3.60 8.26 16.43
N VAL A 93 -4.03 8.44 15.18
CA VAL A 93 -4.19 9.75 14.54
C VAL A 93 -5.66 10.06 14.26
N GLU A 94 -6.41 9.08 13.81
CA GLU A 94 -7.82 9.19 13.44
C GLU A 94 -8.76 8.73 14.58
N LYS A 95 -10.02 9.17 14.52
CA LYS A 95 -11.03 8.77 15.51
C LYS A 95 -11.37 7.28 15.37
N GLN A 96 -11.48 6.58 16.51
CA GLN A 96 -11.57 5.11 16.56
C GLN A 96 -12.77 4.52 15.80
N PHE A 97 -13.89 5.25 15.71
CA PHE A 97 -15.10 4.77 15.02
C PHE A 97 -14.85 4.50 13.52
N ARG A 98 -13.88 5.17 12.89
CA ARG A 98 -13.56 4.97 11.47
C ARG A 98 -12.94 3.60 11.24
N LEU A 99 -12.04 3.18 12.14
CA LEU A 99 -11.43 1.85 12.08
C LEU A 99 -12.49 0.77 12.30
N ALA A 100 -13.36 0.93 13.30
CA ALA A 100 -14.44 -0.01 13.55
C ALA A 100 -15.35 -0.21 12.32
N ARG A 101 -15.69 0.87 11.60
CA ARG A 101 -16.44 0.80 10.33
C ARG A 101 -15.67 0.04 9.25
N ALA A 102 -14.39 0.37 9.05
CA ALA A 102 -13.56 -0.29 8.05
C ALA A 102 -13.42 -1.80 8.30
N LEU A 103 -13.26 -2.20 9.57
CA LEU A 103 -13.23 -3.62 9.99
C LEU A 103 -14.57 -4.29 9.69
N MET A 104 -15.69 -3.67 10.07
CA MET A 104 -17.02 -4.23 9.80
C MET A 104 -17.28 -4.38 8.30
N VAL A 105 -16.90 -3.41 7.47
CA VAL A 105 -17.04 -3.53 6.01
C VAL A 105 -16.17 -4.66 5.48
N ALA A 106 -14.94 -4.84 5.96
CA ALA A 106 -14.11 -5.97 5.53
C ALA A 106 -14.75 -7.32 5.89
N ILE A 107 -15.35 -7.44 7.09
CA ILE A 107 -16.05 -8.64 7.56
C ILE A 107 -17.29 -8.92 6.70
N THR A 108 -18.21 -7.95 6.60
CA THR A 108 -19.49 -8.14 5.88
C THR A 108 -19.30 -8.30 4.37
N SER A 109 -18.23 -7.74 3.81
CA SER A 109 -17.84 -7.96 2.41
C SER A 109 -17.57 -9.44 2.10
N SER A 110 -17.06 -10.20 3.08
CA SER A 110 -16.88 -11.66 2.93
C SER A 110 -18.22 -12.39 2.84
N GLN A 111 -19.17 -12.03 3.71
CA GLN A 111 -20.53 -12.61 3.71
C GLN A 111 -21.27 -12.29 2.39
N LEU A 112 -21.15 -11.05 1.92
CA LEU A 112 -21.71 -10.60 0.65
C LEU A 112 -21.11 -11.36 -0.54
N ALA A 113 -19.79 -11.50 -0.58
CA ALA A 113 -19.14 -12.26 -1.65
C ALA A 113 -19.63 -13.73 -1.68
N LYS A 114 -19.76 -14.36 -0.51
CA LYS A 114 -20.30 -15.72 -0.36
C LYS A 114 -21.74 -15.81 -0.89
N SER A 115 -22.61 -14.85 -0.55
CA SER A 115 -24.01 -14.85 -1.01
C SER A 115 -24.14 -14.67 -2.53
N LEU A 116 -23.22 -13.96 -3.16
CA LEU A 116 -23.13 -13.80 -4.62
C LEU A 116 -22.43 -14.97 -5.34
N GLY A 117 -22.02 -16.00 -4.59
CA GLY A 117 -21.38 -17.21 -5.11
C GLY A 117 -19.91 -17.03 -5.47
N PHE A 118 -19.21 -16.10 -4.82
CA PHE A 118 -17.75 -16.02 -4.81
C PHE A 118 -17.20 -16.87 -3.67
N ARG A 119 -16.03 -17.48 -3.88
CA ARG A 119 -15.39 -18.37 -2.89
C ARG A 119 -14.41 -17.65 -1.98
N GLU A 120 -13.73 -16.64 -2.51
CA GLU A 120 -12.70 -15.92 -1.77
C GLU A 120 -13.27 -14.64 -1.16
N PRO A 121 -12.83 -14.25 0.05
CA PRO A 121 -13.14 -12.97 0.63
C PRO A 121 -12.52 -11.85 -0.23
N PRO A 122 -13.29 -10.81 -0.58
CA PRO A 122 -12.82 -9.76 -1.50
C PRO A 122 -11.80 -8.83 -0.84
N ILE A 123 -11.90 -8.65 0.49
CA ILE A 123 -10.95 -7.94 1.33
C ILE A 123 -10.39 -8.95 2.33
N PHE A 124 -9.08 -9.18 2.31
CA PHE A 124 -8.39 -10.04 3.28
C PHE A 124 -7.06 -9.46 3.77
N GLU A 125 -6.65 -8.34 3.16
CA GLU A 125 -5.50 -7.55 3.51
C GLU A 125 -5.92 -6.10 3.73
N ALA A 126 -5.28 -5.43 4.68
CA ALA A 126 -5.44 -4.00 4.88
C ALA A 126 -4.10 -3.33 5.22
N ILE A 127 -3.89 -2.12 4.70
CA ILE A 127 -2.72 -1.30 4.99
C ILE A 127 -2.95 -0.54 6.29
N LEU A 128 -1.97 -0.60 7.20
CA LEU A 128 -1.90 0.25 8.38
C LEU A 128 -0.89 1.39 8.12
N PRO A 129 -1.34 2.64 7.88
CA PRO A 129 -0.45 3.79 7.72
C PRO A 129 0.23 4.15 9.03
N LEU A 130 1.33 4.89 8.96
CA LEU A 130 2.09 5.40 10.11
C LEU A 130 2.45 4.31 11.15
N THR A 131 2.77 3.10 10.69
CA THR A 131 3.12 1.99 11.60
C THR A 131 4.47 2.26 12.25
N GLU A 132 4.53 2.25 13.58
CA GLU A 132 5.77 2.44 14.36
C GLU A 132 6.09 1.24 15.23
N THR A 133 5.10 0.41 15.57
CA THR A 133 5.27 -0.74 16.48
C THR A 133 4.58 -2.00 15.99
N ALA A 134 5.02 -3.15 16.51
CA ALA A 134 4.41 -4.44 16.24
C ALA A 134 3.05 -4.61 16.94
N GLU A 135 2.91 -4.00 18.10
CA GLU A 135 1.69 -3.97 18.90
C GLU A 135 0.51 -3.37 18.13
N GLU A 136 0.71 -2.25 17.43
CA GLU A 136 -0.35 -1.63 16.60
C GLU A 136 -0.93 -2.61 15.57
N ILE A 137 -0.08 -3.46 14.98
CA ILE A 137 -0.49 -4.48 14.02
C ILE A 137 -1.34 -5.56 14.71
N ILE A 138 -0.87 -6.04 15.87
CA ILE A 138 -1.54 -7.08 16.65
C ILE A 138 -2.88 -6.61 17.18
N ASP A 139 -2.97 -5.38 17.69
CA ASP A 139 -4.19 -4.81 18.26
C ASP A 139 -5.32 -4.77 17.22
N ILE A 140 -5.02 -4.44 15.96
CA ILE A 140 -6.01 -4.46 14.87
C ILE A 140 -6.46 -5.90 14.58
N GLN A 141 -5.53 -6.87 14.57
CA GLN A 141 -5.88 -8.28 14.35
C GLN A 141 -6.69 -8.87 15.51
N GLU A 142 -6.40 -8.47 16.75
CA GLU A 142 -7.19 -8.85 17.92
C GLU A 142 -8.59 -8.23 17.85
N ALA A 143 -8.71 -6.93 17.52
CA ALA A 143 -9.99 -6.28 17.32
C ALA A 143 -10.82 -6.94 16.21
N PHE A 144 -10.20 -7.26 15.07
CA PHE A 144 -10.86 -8.00 13.98
C PHE A 144 -11.36 -9.37 14.47
N ARG A 145 -10.52 -10.12 15.17
CA ARG A 145 -10.85 -11.45 15.70
C ARG A 145 -12.01 -11.40 16.70
N LEU A 146 -12.05 -10.38 17.56
CA LEU A 146 -13.15 -10.16 18.49
C LEU A 146 -14.46 -9.91 17.74
N LEU A 147 -14.47 -9.06 16.71
CA LEU A 147 -15.67 -8.76 15.92
C LEU A 147 -16.21 -10.01 15.19
N VAL A 148 -15.34 -10.82 14.60
CA VAL A 148 -15.77 -12.05 13.88
C VAL A 148 -16.21 -13.16 14.82
N SER A 149 -15.75 -13.15 16.08
CA SER A 149 -16.18 -14.10 17.11
C SER A 149 -17.57 -13.82 17.69
N ILE A 150 -18.23 -12.72 17.30
CA ILE A 150 -19.58 -12.40 17.77
C ILE A 150 -20.58 -13.43 17.21
N GLU A 151 -21.05 -14.31 18.10
CA GLU A 151 -22.05 -15.32 17.79
C GLU A 151 -23.46 -14.77 18.01
N HIS A 152 -24.16 -14.48 16.90
CA HIS A 152 -25.56 -14.09 16.94
C HIS A 152 -26.27 -14.54 15.67
N LYS A 153 -27.47 -15.14 15.80
CA LYS A 153 -28.23 -15.74 14.69
C LYS A 153 -28.52 -14.80 13.51
N LEU A 154 -28.62 -13.49 13.77
CA LEU A 154 -28.87 -12.48 12.74
C LEU A 154 -27.58 -11.96 12.09
N LEU A 155 -26.43 -12.07 12.77
CA LEU A 155 -25.18 -11.45 12.32
C LEU A 155 -24.27 -12.47 11.62
N LYS A 156 -24.17 -13.70 12.16
CA LYS A 156 -23.36 -14.80 11.61
C LYS A 156 -21.93 -14.38 11.24
N MET A 157 -21.30 -13.54 12.07
CA MET A 157 -19.99 -12.96 11.78
C MET A 157 -18.90 -14.03 11.71
N ASN A 158 -19.07 -15.13 12.45
CA ASN A 158 -18.23 -16.32 12.42
C ASN A 158 -18.23 -17.07 11.09
N GLU A 159 -19.18 -16.80 10.18
CA GLU A 159 -19.16 -17.35 8.81
C GLU A 159 -18.36 -16.49 7.81
N SER A 160 -17.72 -15.41 8.29
CA SER A 160 -16.98 -14.43 7.48
C SER A 160 -15.49 -14.78 7.41
N LEU A 161 -14.67 -13.86 6.89
CA LEU A 161 -13.21 -13.97 6.97
C LEU A 161 -12.79 -14.04 8.45
N GLU A 162 -12.04 -15.08 8.85
CA GLU A 162 -11.63 -15.28 10.25
C GLU A 162 -10.44 -14.39 10.68
N HIS A 163 -9.60 -14.01 9.73
CA HIS A 163 -8.36 -13.28 10.00
C HIS A 163 -8.04 -12.31 8.86
N ILE A 164 -7.67 -11.09 9.22
CA ILE A 164 -7.19 -10.07 8.29
C ILE A 164 -5.67 -9.95 8.38
N GLU A 165 -5.01 -9.98 7.23
CA GLU A 165 -3.58 -9.75 7.14
C GLU A 165 -3.33 -8.23 7.11
N ILE A 166 -2.37 -7.75 7.90
CA ILE A 166 -2.06 -6.32 7.97
C ILE A 166 -0.74 -6.06 7.23
N ILE A 167 -0.78 -5.06 6.34
CA ILE A 167 0.32 -4.54 5.55
C ILE A 167 0.84 -3.28 6.28
N PRO A 168 1.93 -3.36 7.06
CA PRO A 168 2.44 -2.20 7.77
C PRO A 168 3.09 -1.21 6.79
N LEU A 169 2.64 0.05 6.82
CA LEU A 169 3.21 1.14 6.03
C LEU A 169 4.13 2.01 6.91
N PHE A 170 5.41 2.00 6.56
CA PHE A 170 6.49 2.75 7.23
C PHE A 170 6.81 4.04 6.46
N GLU A 171 6.72 5.19 7.13
CA GLU A 171 6.72 6.51 6.47
C GLU A 171 7.85 7.44 6.94
N GLN A 172 8.70 6.99 7.85
CA GLN A 172 9.87 7.74 8.34
C GLN A 172 11.16 7.01 7.98
N VAL A 173 12.24 7.76 7.71
CA VAL A 173 13.55 7.20 7.32
C VAL A 173 14.07 6.21 8.37
N SER A 174 14.03 6.58 9.65
CA SER A 174 14.45 5.72 10.76
C SER A 174 13.60 4.45 10.83
N THR A 175 12.28 4.60 10.82
CA THR A 175 11.35 3.47 10.90
C THR A 175 11.50 2.52 9.71
N ILE A 176 11.68 3.04 8.49
CA ILE A 176 11.98 2.21 7.31
C ILE A 176 13.26 1.42 7.52
N MET A 177 14.35 2.07 7.95
CA MET A 177 15.67 1.44 8.11
C MET A 177 15.73 0.33 9.18
N TYR A 178 14.88 0.42 10.21
CA TYR A 178 14.81 -0.54 11.33
C TYR A 178 13.49 -1.34 11.36
N SER A 179 12.71 -1.28 10.28
CA SER A 179 11.42 -1.96 10.22
C SER A 179 11.53 -3.49 10.31
N ASP A 180 12.68 -4.08 10.01
CA ASP A 180 12.91 -5.51 10.23
C ASP A 180 12.78 -5.90 11.72
N GLU A 181 13.17 -5.03 12.64
CA GLU A 181 13.02 -5.26 14.08
C GLU A 181 11.55 -5.24 14.49
N ILE A 182 10.77 -4.31 13.94
CA ILE A 182 9.31 -4.24 14.12
C ILE A 182 8.66 -5.52 13.60
N LEU A 183 9.05 -5.97 12.40
CA LEU A 183 8.51 -7.18 11.79
C LEU A 183 8.91 -8.44 12.55
N ALA A 184 10.15 -8.55 13.02
CA ALA A 184 10.61 -9.66 13.85
C ALA A 184 9.78 -9.78 15.14
N LYS A 185 9.58 -8.64 15.82
CA LYS A 185 8.72 -8.56 17.00
C LYS A 185 7.26 -8.92 16.68
N TYR A 186 6.73 -8.45 15.55
CA TYR A 186 5.39 -8.81 15.09
C TYR A 186 5.23 -10.32 14.88
N ILE A 187 6.20 -10.97 14.23
CA ILE A 187 6.17 -12.43 14.02
C ILE A 187 6.13 -13.19 15.35
N ASP A 188 6.93 -12.75 16.33
CA ASP A 188 6.95 -13.34 17.65
C ASP A 188 5.64 -13.14 18.42
N LEU A 189 5.09 -11.92 18.40
CA LEU A 189 3.79 -11.61 19.00
C LEU A 189 2.66 -12.40 18.34
N HIS A 190 2.64 -12.47 17.02
CA HIS A 190 1.63 -13.21 16.27
C HIS A 190 1.66 -14.71 16.63
N ARG A 191 2.86 -15.30 16.77
CA ARG A 191 2.99 -16.68 17.27
C ARG A 191 2.46 -16.83 18.69
N LYS A 192 2.77 -15.91 19.60
CA LYS A 192 2.31 -15.95 21.00
C LYS A 192 0.79 -15.79 21.12
N LYS A 193 0.19 -14.86 20.36
CA LYS A 193 -1.23 -14.51 20.43
C LYS A 193 -2.14 -15.45 19.65
N PHE A 194 -1.69 -15.91 18.47
CA PHE A 194 -2.52 -16.68 17.55
C PHE A 194 -2.04 -18.13 17.35
N GLY A 195 -0.97 -18.55 18.03
CA GLY A 195 -0.44 -19.92 17.99
C GLY A 195 0.27 -20.29 16.68
N LYS A 196 0.45 -19.34 15.76
CA LYS A 196 1.08 -19.54 14.44
C LYS A 196 1.84 -18.30 14.00
N LYS A 197 2.81 -18.43 13.09
CA LYS A 197 3.42 -17.26 12.43
C LYS A 197 2.48 -16.71 11.36
N PRO A 198 2.63 -15.43 10.93
CA PRO A 198 1.95 -14.92 9.75
C PRO A 198 2.30 -15.78 8.54
N SER A 199 1.36 -15.95 7.60
CA SER A 199 1.60 -16.78 6.41
C SER A 199 2.68 -16.16 5.50
N TYR A 200 2.70 -14.85 5.45
CA TYR A 200 3.68 -14.00 4.79
C TYR A 200 3.51 -12.57 5.33
N ILE A 201 4.40 -11.66 4.96
CA ILE A 201 4.29 -10.24 5.31
C ILE A 201 4.55 -9.40 4.07
N ARG A 202 3.76 -8.35 3.87
CA ARG A 202 3.98 -7.35 2.82
C ARG A 202 4.41 -6.04 3.48
N PRO A 203 5.70 -5.83 3.81
CA PRO A 203 6.12 -4.57 4.41
C PRO A 203 6.07 -3.47 3.35
N TYR A 204 5.40 -2.36 3.66
CA TYR A 204 5.18 -1.27 2.72
C TYR A 204 6.02 -0.06 3.15
N CYS A 205 7.00 0.34 2.33
CA CYS A 205 7.76 1.56 2.55
C CYS A 205 7.19 2.72 1.71
N ALA A 206 6.93 3.86 2.34
CA ALA A 206 6.65 5.08 1.60
C ALA A 206 7.92 5.66 0.97
N ARG A 207 7.76 6.36 -0.15
CA ARG A 207 8.84 7.13 -0.77
C ARG A 207 8.60 8.63 -0.71
N SER A 208 7.35 9.08 -0.65
CA SER A 208 6.99 10.50 -0.72
C SER A 208 7.22 11.21 0.61
N ASP A 209 6.55 10.78 1.67
CA ASP A 209 6.62 11.37 3.01
C ASP A 209 8.04 11.39 3.61
N PRO A 210 8.82 10.28 3.58
CA PRO A 210 10.19 10.35 4.09
C PRO A 210 11.07 11.29 3.26
N ALA A 211 10.85 11.41 1.94
CA ALA A 211 11.61 12.35 1.14
C ALA A 211 11.23 13.80 1.43
N LEU A 212 9.94 14.08 1.65
CA LEU A 212 9.47 15.40 2.06
C LEU A 212 10.07 15.81 3.41
N ASN A 213 10.13 14.90 4.37
CA ASN A 213 10.52 15.18 5.76
C ASN A 213 12.03 15.08 6.03
N SER A 214 12.76 14.32 5.20
CA SER A 214 14.16 13.96 5.46
C SER A 214 15.04 14.03 4.21
N GLY A 215 14.48 14.35 3.04
CA GLY A 215 15.21 14.46 1.79
C GLY A 215 15.31 13.14 1.01
N LEU A 216 15.62 13.29 -0.27
CA LEU A 216 15.69 12.17 -1.23
C LEU A 216 16.74 11.12 -0.84
N VAL A 217 17.96 11.57 -0.52
CA VAL A 217 19.11 10.68 -0.31
C VAL A 217 18.90 9.78 0.92
N PRO A 218 18.56 10.31 2.11
CA PRO A 218 18.31 9.47 3.29
C PRO A 218 17.22 8.42 3.04
N THR A 219 16.15 8.80 2.34
CA THR A 219 15.03 7.92 2.02
C THR A 219 15.46 6.72 1.17
N ILE A 220 16.27 6.95 0.13
CA ILE A 220 16.74 5.88 -0.75
C ILE A 220 17.73 4.97 -0.01
N LEU A 221 18.62 5.53 0.80
CA LEU A 221 19.57 4.74 1.59
C LEU A 221 18.86 3.86 2.62
N ALA A 222 17.89 4.41 3.36
CA ALA A 222 17.05 3.66 4.30
C ALA A 222 16.34 2.49 3.60
N LEU A 223 15.74 2.73 2.43
CA LEU A 223 15.07 1.69 1.66
C LEU A 223 16.01 0.55 1.25
N LYS A 224 17.23 0.85 0.79
CA LYS A 224 18.21 -0.18 0.41
C LYS A 224 18.63 -1.02 1.61
N VAL A 225 18.84 -0.39 2.77
CA VAL A 225 19.12 -1.10 4.03
C VAL A 225 17.93 -1.99 4.43
N ALA A 226 16.71 -1.44 4.42
CA ALA A 226 15.50 -2.17 4.77
C ALA A 226 15.30 -3.42 3.91
N LEU A 227 15.44 -3.31 2.57
CA LEU A 227 15.31 -4.44 1.66
C LEU A 227 16.36 -5.53 1.91
N SER A 228 17.60 -5.13 2.21
CA SER A 228 18.66 -6.07 2.59
C SER A 228 18.33 -6.78 3.90
N LYS A 229 17.82 -6.06 4.91
CA LYS A 229 17.45 -6.63 6.22
C LYS A 229 16.21 -7.52 6.12
N TYR A 230 15.21 -7.17 5.31
CA TYR A 230 14.03 -8.01 5.06
C TYR A 230 14.40 -9.37 4.47
N LYS A 231 15.38 -9.41 3.57
CA LYS A 231 15.88 -10.68 3.03
C LYS A 231 16.44 -11.57 4.15
N LYS A 232 17.34 -11.01 4.98
CA LYS A 232 17.93 -11.72 6.13
C LYS A 232 16.87 -12.16 7.14
N LEU A 233 15.91 -11.31 7.44
CA LEU A 233 14.80 -11.63 8.35
C LEU A 233 13.96 -12.77 7.80
N SER A 234 13.57 -12.73 6.52
CA SER A 234 12.78 -13.77 5.89
C SER A 234 13.46 -15.14 5.97
N GLU A 235 14.77 -15.18 5.71
CA GLU A 235 15.61 -16.38 5.83
C GLU A 235 15.69 -16.89 7.28
N SER A 236 15.89 -16.01 8.26
CA SER A 236 16.07 -16.40 9.66
C SER A 236 14.78 -16.85 10.35
N CYS A 237 13.66 -16.22 10.05
CA CYS A 237 12.38 -16.51 10.70
C CYS A 237 11.50 -17.51 9.91
N GLY A 238 11.83 -17.78 8.64
CA GLY A 238 11.06 -18.67 7.77
C GLY A 238 9.69 -18.12 7.35
N VAL A 239 9.48 -16.80 7.44
CA VAL A 239 8.26 -16.12 6.96
C VAL A 239 8.61 -15.38 5.67
N ALA A 240 7.86 -15.59 4.60
CA ALA A 240 8.09 -14.91 3.33
C ALA A 240 7.76 -13.42 3.43
N LEU A 241 8.67 -12.54 3.00
CA LEU A 241 8.45 -11.10 2.92
C LEU A 241 8.30 -10.66 1.45
N PHE A 242 7.28 -9.84 1.17
CA PHE A 242 6.98 -9.28 -0.15
C PHE A 242 6.93 -7.75 -0.09
N PRO A 243 8.09 -7.07 -0.07
CA PRO A 243 8.14 -5.62 0.15
C PRO A 243 7.39 -4.83 -0.91
N MET A 244 6.76 -3.73 -0.50
CA MET A 244 6.00 -2.82 -1.35
C MET A 244 6.61 -1.42 -1.30
N LEU A 245 6.46 -0.65 -2.37
CA LEU A 245 6.97 0.72 -2.44
C LEU A 245 5.93 1.71 -2.96
N GLY A 246 5.77 2.79 -2.20
CA GLY A 246 4.81 3.87 -2.43
C GLY A 246 5.47 5.02 -3.16
N THR A 247 5.49 4.93 -4.49
CA THR A 247 6.24 5.81 -5.38
C THR A 247 5.33 6.63 -6.29
N GLY A 248 5.64 7.92 -6.42
CA GLY A 248 5.06 8.82 -7.41
C GLY A 248 5.89 8.89 -8.69
N SER A 249 5.36 9.60 -9.70
CA SER A 249 6.01 9.68 -11.02
C SER A 249 7.24 10.58 -11.09
N LEU A 250 7.30 11.61 -10.23
CA LEU A 250 8.42 12.55 -10.22
C LEU A 250 9.63 11.99 -9.43
N PRO A 251 10.88 12.32 -9.81
CA PRO A 251 12.08 11.83 -9.13
C PRO A 251 12.11 12.12 -7.64
N PHE A 252 11.51 13.22 -7.16
CA PHE A 252 11.43 13.50 -5.72
C PHE A 252 10.46 12.57 -4.98
N ARG A 253 9.55 11.88 -5.66
CA ARG A 253 8.56 10.95 -5.07
C ARG A 253 8.73 9.49 -5.49
N GLY A 254 9.67 9.21 -6.39
CA GLY A 254 10.21 7.88 -6.68
C GLY A 254 10.49 7.64 -8.16
N GLY A 255 10.07 8.55 -9.04
CA GLY A 255 10.47 8.51 -10.44
C GLY A 255 9.90 7.30 -11.20
N LEU A 256 8.85 6.66 -10.69
CA LEU A 256 8.18 5.56 -11.39
C LEU A 256 7.25 6.15 -12.44
N SER A 257 7.64 6.10 -13.70
CA SER A 257 6.81 6.53 -14.83
C SER A 257 7.00 5.61 -16.03
N PRO A 258 6.07 5.60 -17.01
CA PRO A 258 6.29 4.88 -18.27
C PRO A 258 7.58 5.29 -18.98
N ALA A 259 8.04 6.54 -18.82
CA ALA A 259 9.25 7.07 -19.44
C ALA A 259 10.56 6.71 -18.71
N ASN A 260 10.50 6.34 -17.42
CA ASN A 260 11.68 6.05 -16.60
C ASN A 260 11.65 4.62 -15.99
N LEU A 261 10.87 3.73 -16.60
CA LEU A 261 10.54 2.44 -16.00
C LEU A 261 11.77 1.57 -15.73
N ASP A 262 12.72 1.52 -16.65
CA ASP A 262 13.88 0.62 -16.57
C ASP A 262 14.81 1.00 -15.42
N ASN A 263 15.03 2.30 -15.25
CA ASN A 263 15.78 2.83 -14.12
C ASN A 263 15.04 2.58 -12.81
N ALA A 264 13.71 2.75 -12.78
CA ALA A 264 12.91 2.50 -11.59
C ALA A 264 12.95 1.01 -11.17
N LEU A 265 12.82 0.08 -12.12
CA LEU A 265 12.91 -1.36 -11.84
C LEU A 265 14.29 -1.78 -11.34
N LYS A 266 15.36 -1.18 -11.89
CA LYS A 266 16.73 -1.40 -11.42
C LYS A 266 16.94 -0.84 -10.02
N GLU A 267 16.52 0.39 -9.78
CA GLU A 267 16.71 1.11 -8.51
C GLU A 267 15.97 0.42 -7.36
N TYR A 268 14.79 -0.14 -7.65
CA TYR A 268 13.90 -0.77 -6.68
C TYR A 268 13.89 -2.30 -6.76
N SER A 269 14.98 -2.90 -7.26
CA SER A 269 15.14 -4.36 -7.27
C SER A 269 14.98 -4.93 -5.86
N GLY A 270 14.10 -5.93 -5.71
CA GLY A 270 13.71 -6.53 -4.44
C GLY A 270 12.29 -6.18 -3.98
N ILE A 271 11.73 -5.07 -4.48
CA ILE A 271 10.31 -4.76 -4.32
C ILE A 271 9.45 -5.75 -5.09
N LYS A 272 8.27 -6.09 -4.54
CA LYS A 272 7.31 -7.05 -5.09
C LYS A 272 5.98 -6.42 -5.50
N THR A 273 5.63 -5.26 -4.93
CA THR A 273 4.47 -4.45 -5.37
C THR A 273 4.85 -2.98 -5.50
N LEU A 274 4.57 -2.37 -6.64
CA LEU A 274 4.72 -0.92 -6.86
C LEU A 274 3.36 -0.24 -6.89
N THR A 275 3.24 0.93 -6.26
CA THR A 275 2.05 1.77 -6.43
C THR A 275 2.05 2.43 -7.81
N ILE A 276 0.92 2.35 -8.50
CA ILE A 276 0.66 2.99 -9.79
C ILE A 276 -0.27 4.18 -9.52
N GLN A 277 0.32 5.35 -9.25
CA GLN A 277 -0.41 6.58 -8.88
C GLN A 277 -1.15 7.21 -10.07
N SER A 278 -1.94 8.26 -9.84
CA SER A 278 -2.81 8.86 -10.85
C SER A 278 -2.01 9.48 -12.00
N ALA A 279 -0.88 10.15 -11.73
CA ALA A 279 -0.04 10.71 -12.79
C ALA A 279 0.46 9.63 -13.76
N PHE A 280 0.93 8.50 -13.23
CA PHE A 280 1.37 7.36 -14.04
C PHE A 280 0.25 6.87 -14.98
N ARG A 281 -0.99 6.82 -14.48
CA ARG A 281 -2.14 6.29 -15.22
C ARG A 281 -2.70 7.28 -16.24
N TYR A 282 -2.63 8.58 -15.99
CA TYR A 282 -3.44 9.58 -16.69
C TYR A 282 -2.65 10.69 -17.39
N ASP A 283 -1.39 10.92 -17.02
CA ASP A 283 -0.56 11.95 -17.66
C ASP A 283 0.29 11.39 -18.80
N TYR A 284 0.20 10.09 -19.04
CA TYR A 284 0.90 9.37 -20.12
C TYR A 284 -0.10 8.73 -21.08
N PRO A 285 0.26 8.53 -22.36
CA PRO A 285 -0.59 7.81 -23.30
C PRO A 285 -0.99 6.43 -22.78
N LYS A 286 -2.28 6.07 -22.87
CA LYS A 286 -2.81 4.79 -22.36
C LYS A 286 -2.02 3.57 -22.86
N SER A 287 -1.57 3.59 -24.12
CA SER A 287 -0.74 2.52 -24.69
C SER A 287 0.61 2.36 -23.97
N ALA A 288 1.27 3.46 -23.62
CA ALA A 288 2.51 3.45 -22.85
C ALA A 288 2.28 2.93 -21.42
N VAL A 289 1.18 3.34 -20.79
CA VAL A 289 0.77 2.84 -19.46
C VAL A 289 0.58 1.32 -19.48
N LEU A 290 -0.12 0.79 -20.48
CA LEU A 290 -0.36 -0.66 -20.62
C LEU A 290 0.95 -1.44 -20.83
N ALA A 291 1.83 -0.94 -21.69
CA ALA A 291 3.14 -1.54 -21.92
C ALA A 291 3.98 -1.53 -20.63
N ALA A 292 3.96 -0.43 -19.89
CA ALA A 292 4.67 -0.28 -18.62
C ALA A 292 4.12 -1.22 -17.55
N VAL A 293 2.80 -1.31 -17.37
CA VAL A 293 2.16 -2.27 -16.44
C VAL A 293 2.56 -3.70 -16.81
N LYS A 294 2.48 -4.08 -18.09
CA LYS A 294 2.90 -5.41 -18.55
C LYS A 294 4.37 -5.70 -18.21
N LYS A 295 5.27 -4.73 -18.41
CA LYS A 295 6.69 -4.89 -18.09
C LYS A 295 6.92 -5.03 -16.58
N ILE A 296 6.27 -4.20 -15.75
CA ILE A 296 6.33 -4.31 -14.28
C ILE A 296 5.93 -5.72 -13.82
N LYS A 297 4.80 -6.23 -14.31
CA LYS A 297 4.28 -7.56 -13.95
C LYS A 297 5.26 -8.70 -14.29
N ASN A 298 6.05 -8.53 -15.35
CA ASN A 298 6.98 -9.54 -15.83
C ASN A 298 8.38 -9.45 -15.21
N GLU A 299 8.83 -8.24 -14.87
CA GLU A 299 10.21 -7.98 -14.45
C GLU A 299 10.36 -7.75 -12.95
N LEU A 300 9.43 -7.04 -12.31
CA LEU A 300 9.49 -6.72 -10.89
C LEU A 300 9.63 -7.97 -10.00
N PRO A 301 8.86 -9.08 -10.22
CA PRO A 301 9.00 -10.28 -9.39
C PRO A 301 10.41 -10.91 -9.41
N LYS A 302 11.15 -10.72 -10.51
CA LYS A 302 12.50 -11.26 -10.72
C LYS A 302 13.57 -10.47 -9.98
N GLY A 303 13.28 -9.25 -9.56
CA GLY A 303 14.20 -8.40 -8.82
C GLY A 303 14.60 -9.02 -7.49
N ILE A 304 15.90 -8.98 -7.20
CA ILE A 304 16.49 -9.44 -5.94
C ILE A 304 17.00 -8.21 -5.19
N ALA A 305 16.71 -8.13 -3.89
CA ALA A 305 17.19 -7.05 -3.05
C ALA A 305 18.73 -7.04 -3.02
N PRO A 306 19.37 -5.86 -3.15
CA PRO A 306 20.82 -5.77 -2.98
C PRO A 306 21.20 -6.15 -1.55
N SER A 307 22.31 -6.87 -1.41
CA SER A 307 22.89 -7.15 -0.09
C SER A 307 23.72 -5.96 0.37
N VAL A 308 23.40 -5.41 1.53
CA VAL A 308 24.17 -4.36 2.20
C VAL A 308 24.95 -5.00 3.35
N SER A 309 26.26 -4.81 3.36
CA SER A 309 27.13 -5.32 4.43
C SER A 309 26.87 -4.55 5.73
N GLU A 310 27.18 -5.16 6.88
CA GLU A 310 27.02 -4.48 8.17
C GLU A 310 27.88 -3.20 8.26
N LYS A 311 29.09 -3.23 7.69
CA LYS A 311 29.95 -2.05 7.57
C LYS A 311 29.24 -0.93 6.79
N ASN A 312 28.72 -1.23 5.60
CA ASN A 312 28.03 -0.23 4.77
C ASN A 312 26.72 0.23 5.43
N THR A 313 26.02 -0.63 6.18
CA THR A 313 24.86 -0.23 6.96
C THR A 313 25.24 0.82 8.00
N ARG A 314 26.32 0.62 8.76
CA ARG A 314 26.81 1.62 9.74
C ARG A 314 27.24 2.92 9.07
N GLU A 315 27.98 2.85 7.97
CA GLU A 315 28.36 4.04 7.20
C GLU A 315 27.14 4.82 6.69
N ILE A 316 26.10 4.12 6.22
CA ILE A 316 24.83 4.74 5.82
C ILE A 316 24.14 5.42 7.00
N GLU A 317 24.08 4.75 8.16
CA GLU A 317 23.50 5.30 9.39
C GLU A 317 24.22 6.58 9.84
N GLU A 318 25.55 6.62 9.72
CA GLU A 318 26.37 7.77 10.10
C GLU A 318 26.19 8.99 9.17
N VAL A 319 26.00 8.78 7.85
CA VAL A 319 25.87 9.90 6.89
C VAL A 319 24.46 10.48 6.81
N ILE A 320 23.42 9.68 7.10
CA ILE A 320 22.02 10.08 7.02
C ILE A 320 21.72 11.39 7.79
N PRO A 321 22.14 11.56 9.06
CA PRO A 321 21.90 12.78 9.81
C PRO A 321 22.45 14.04 9.13
N GLY A 322 23.60 13.96 8.46
CA GLY A 322 24.20 15.07 7.73
C GLY A 322 23.33 15.52 6.56
N PHE A 323 22.83 14.57 5.76
CA PHE A 323 21.89 14.86 4.68
C PHE A 323 20.57 15.44 5.18
N ILE A 324 20.00 14.86 6.24
CA ILE A 324 18.73 15.32 6.83
C ILE A 324 18.87 16.75 7.34
N LYS A 325 19.94 17.04 8.09
CA LYS A 325 20.19 18.37 8.65
C LYS A 325 20.23 19.43 7.55
N ASN A 326 21.07 19.22 6.53
CA ASN A 326 21.22 20.17 5.43
C ASN A 326 19.89 20.36 4.67
N TYR A 327 19.19 19.27 4.35
CA TYR A 327 17.91 19.34 3.66
C TYR A 327 16.86 20.12 4.47
N ARG A 328 16.71 19.80 5.77
CA ARG A 328 15.74 20.47 6.65
C ARG A 328 16.05 21.95 6.82
N THR A 329 17.31 22.31 7.08
CA THR A 329 17.72 23.72 7.20
C THR A 329 17.33 24.52 5.95
N THR A 330 17.53 23.96 4.75
CA THR A 330 17.12 24.62 3.52
C THR A 330 15.60 24.71 3.37
N VAL A 331 14.88 23.60 3.52
CA VAL A 331 13.43 23.53 3.27
C VAL A 331 12.64 24.33 4.30
N GLU A 332 13.03 24.31 5.57
CA GLU A 332 12.40 25.08 6.63
C GLU A 332 12.55 26.59 6.39
N ALA A 333 13.73 27.04 5.94
CA ALA A 333 14.00 28.44 5.62
C ALA A 333 13.12 28.99 4.48
N ILE A 334 12.65 28.13 3.57
CA ILE A 334 11.77 28.51 2.45
C ILE A 334 10.34 27.96 2.60
N SER A 335 9.99 27.41 3.76
CA SER A 335 8.71 26.74 3.99
C SER A 335 7.50 27.64 3.74
N GLY A 336 7.58 28.93 4.12
CA GLY A 336 6.54 29.91 3.84
C GLY A 336 6.25 30.08 2.34
N LEU A 337 7.30 30.11 1.51
CA LEU A 337 7.15 30.18 0.05
C LEU A 337 6.57 28.89 -0.52
N ILE A 338 7.05 27.73 -0.06
CA ILE A 338 6.53 26.42 -0.48
C ILE A 338 5.03 26.35 -0.18
N ASN A 339 4.61 26.71 1.03
CA ASN A 339 3.21 26.65 1.44
C ASN A 339 2.33 27.58 0.59
N ALA A 340 2.77 28.83 0.37
CA ALA A 340 2.05 29.80 -0.45
C ALA A 340 1.84 29.31 -1.91
N VAL A 341 2.83 28.63 -2.48
CA VAL A 341 2.73 28.04 -3.82
C VAL A 341 1.88 26.76 -3.79
N SER A 342 1.99 25.95 -2.74
CA SER A 342 1.26 24.68 -2.61
C SER A 342 -0.26 24.87 -2.60
N ASP A 343 -0.74 25.97 -2.03
CA ASP A 343 -2.17 26.32 -2.02
C ASP A 343 -2.74 26.59 -3.42
N GLN A 344 -1.88 26.91 -4.39
CA GLN A 344 -2.26 27.12 -5.79
C GLN A 344 -2.25 25.82 -6.62
N VAL A 345 -1.75 24.72 -6.06
CA VAL A 345 -1.75 23.43 -6.74
C VAL A 345 -3.18 22.91 -6.82
N SER A 346 -3.64 22.66 -8.04
CA SER A 346 -5.02 22.24 -8.28
C SER A 346 -5.33 20.91 -7.59
N ARG A 347 -6.48 20.84 -6.90
CA ARG A 347 -6.99 19.60 -6.35
C ARG A 347 -7.39 18.62 -7.46
N ARG A 348 -7.20 17.34 -7.19
CA ARG A 348 -7.51 16.23 -8.11
C ARG A 348 -8.38 15.13 -7.50
N ARG A 349 -8.70 15.25 -6.21
CA ARG A 349 -9.53 14.35 -5.41
C ARG A 349 -10.32 15.16 -4.39
#